data_AF-A0A0F3HGV4-F1
#
_entry.id   AF-A0A0F3HGV4-F1
#
_cell.length_a   1.000
_cell.length_b   1.000
_cell.length_c   1.000
_cell.angle_alpha   90.00
_cell.angle_beta   90.00
_cell.angle_gamma   90.00
#
_symmetry.space_group_name_H-M   'P 1'
#
loop_
_entity.id
_entity.type
_entity.pdbx_description
1 polymer ?
#
loop_
_entity_poly.entity_id
_entity_poly.type
_entity_poly.pdbx_seq_one_letter_code
_entity_poly.pdbx_strand_id
1 'polypeptide(L)'
;MPKIVKFHSIYYRFVLFIVFLYFSVVYQIAGRGIQEFTIFNYAFSFHQTQLVYCLLLLILVGIGINFLCPWKFSISPKGIYLRRLALFVPWTDISGVSHVWINKASNFSSGINFYNNKCLVFYRHDYKPICVYNISLLALFAVKLFNSQIKTNILSASFATGVNILLNALIFFYLYFFELRNLSFSLFLLFCLLYFIKIFIIPLWLVYSQNSKYGPYLVHSSFLKRNDSDVIHV
;
A
#
# COMPACT_ATOMS: atom_id res chain seq x y z
N MET A 1 0.55 -27.37 -17.37
CA MET A 1 -0.12 -26.83 -16.16
C MET A 1 -0.62 -25.42 -16.44
N PRO A 2 -1.88 -25.08 -16.15
CA PRO A 2 -2.33 -23.69 -16.29
C PRO A 2 -1.52 -22.81 -15.35
N LYS A 3 -0.94 -21.72 -15.87
CA LYS A 3 -0.19 -20.76 -15.06
C LYS A 3 -1.16 -20.14 -14.06
N ILE A 4 -0.92 -20.34 -12.76
CA ILE A 4 -1.71 -19.74 -11.67
C ILE A 4 -0.79 -18.77 -10.93
N VAL A 5 -1.24 -17.53 -10.76
CA VAL A 5 -0.51 -16.52 -10.00
C VAL A 5 -1.24 -16.24 -8.69
N LYS A 6 -0.53 -16.39 -7.57
CA LYS A 6 -1.07 -16.17 -6.22
C LYS A 6 -0.66 -14.79 -5.71
N PHE A 7 -1.60 -14.07 -5.11
CA PHE A 7 -1.38 -12.75 -4.55
C PHE A 7 -1.49 -12.73 -3.04
N HIS A 8 -0.50 -12.12 -2.41
CA HIS A 8 -0.37 -11.97 -0.96
C HIS A 8 -0.77 -10.56 -0.54
N SER A 9 -1.07 -10.40 0.75
CA SER A 9 -1.33 -9.07 1.28
C SER A 9 -0.05 -8.25 1.35
N ILE A 10 -0.12 -6.99 0.92
CA ILE A 10 1.00 -6.03 1.01
C ILE A 10 0.93 -5.15 2.27
N TYR A 11 0.07 -5.46 3.23
CA TYR A 11 -0.11 -4.66 4.44
C TYR A 11 1.21 -4.50 5.23
N TYR A 12 2.00 -5.57 5.33
CA TYR A 12 3.29 -5.56 6.02
C TYR A 12 4.26 -4.50 5.47
N ARG A 13 4.15 -4.13 4.19
CA ARG A 13 5.01 -3.09 3.57
C ARG A 13 4.80 -1.71 4.18
N PHE A 14 3.59 -1.42 4.64
CA PHE A 14 3.30 -0.17 5.34
C PHE A 14 4.01 -0.11 6.69
N VAL A 15 3.93 -1.19 7.48
CA VAL A 15 4.62 -1.31 8.76
C VAL A 15 6.13 -1.20 8.57
N LEU A 16 6.68 -1.92 7.60
CA LEU A 16 8.10 -1.83 7.25
C LEU A 16 8.47 -0.40 6.89
N PHE A 17 7.69 0.28 6.05
CA PHE A 17 7.98 1.68 5.67
C PHE A 17 8.06 2.60 6.89
N ILE A 18 7.18 2.46 7.88
CA ILE A 18 7.25 3.23 9.13
C ILE A 18 8.56 2.95 9.88
N VAL A 19 8.90 1.67 10.03
CA VAL A 19 10.14 1.25 10.71
C VAL A 19 11.37 1.80 9.98
N PHE A 20 11.40 1.70 8.64
CA PHE A 20 12.46 2.27 7.80
C PHE A 20 12.59 3.77 8.00
N LEU A 21 11.48 4.50 7.95
CA LEU A 21 11.47 5.94 8.12
C LEU A 21 11.99 6.35 9.51
N TYR A 22 11.57 5.63 10.55
CA TYR A 22 12.09 5.84 11.91
C TYR A 22 13.61 5.66 11.97
N PHE A 23 14.15 4.55 11.46
CA PHE A 23 15.60 4.33 11.45
C PHE A 23 16.35 5.35 10.59
N SER A 24 15.78 5.81 9.48
CA SER A 24 16.39 6.89 8.66
C SER A 24 16.45 8.22 9.42
N VAL A 25 15.44 8.55 10.23
CA VAL A 25 15.46 9.74 11.08
C VAL A 25 16.47 9.59 12.22
N VAL A 26 16.51 8.43 12.88
CA VAL A 26 17.53 8.14 13.91
C VAL A 26 18.94 8.23 13.34
N TYR A 27 19.16 7.68 12.14
CA TYR A 27 20.43 7.79 11.42
C TYR A 27 20.85 9.25 11.19
N GLN A 28 19.89 10.13 10.91
CA GLN A 28 20.14 11.56 10.73
C GLN A 28 20.44 12.30 12.03
N ILE A 29 19.70 11.98 13.11
CA ILE A 29 19.92 12.57 14.44
C ILE A 29 21.24 12.07 15.05
N ALA A 30 21.63 10.84 14.73
CA ALA A 30 22.80 10.20 15.32
C ALA A 30 24.13 10.88 14.99
N GLY A 31 24.17 11.65 13.90
CA GLY A 31 25.41 12.22 13.39
C GLY A 31 26.42 11.16 12.98
N ARG A 32 27.65 11.58 12.63
CA ARG A 32 28.75 10.65 12.26
C ARG A 32 29.49 10.06 13.47
N GLY A 33 28.94 10.21 14.68
CA GLY A 33 29.55 9.77 15.93
C GLY A 33 29.02 8.42 16.43
N ILE A 34 29.66 7.89 17.47
CA ILE A 34 29.11 6.78 18.26
C ILE A 34 28.03 7.37 19.16
N GLN A 35 26.80 6.86 19.06
CA GLN A 35 25.74 7.22 19.98
C GLN A 35 25.62 6.18 21.08
N GLU A 36 25.66 6.65 22.32
CA GLU A 36 25.39 5.85 23.50
C GLU A 36 24.00 6.18 24.01
N PHE A 37 23.14 5.18 24.12
CA PHE A 37 21.84 5.33 24.76
C PHE A 37 21.57 4.16 25.70
N THR A 38 20.98 4.48 26.85
CA THR A 38 20.66 3.50 27.88
C THR A 38 19.21 3.05 27.73
N ILE A 39 19.01 1.75 27.51
CA ILE A 39 17.69 1.11 27.52
C ILE A 39 17.71 0.05 28.61
N PHE A 40 16.79 0.14 29.57
CA PHE A 40 16.71 -0.77 30.72
C PHE A 40 18.05 -0.94 31.49
N ASN A 41 18.78 0.16 31.72
CA ASN A 41 20.11 0.19 32.34
C ASN A 41 21.23 -0.56 31.59
N TYR A 42 21.01 -0.96 30.35
CA TYR A 42 22.07 -1.42 29.46
C TYR A 42 22.51 -0.26 28.56
N ALA A 43 23.81 0.03 28.56
CA ALA A 43 24.42 0.99 27.66
C ALA A 43 24.62 0.35 26.28
N PHE A 44 23.93 0.88 25.28
CA PHE A 44 24.12 0.47 23.89
C PHE A 44 24.87 1.56 23.13
N SER A 45 26.02 1.21 22.58
CA SER A 45 26.80 2.06 21.68
C SER A 45 26.54 1.64 20.23
N PHE A 46 25.97 2.51 19.42
CA PHE A 46 25.73 2.26 18.01
C PHE A 46 26.58 3.17 17.12
N HIS A 47 27.24 2.55 16.13
CA HIS A 47 27.92 3.26 15.06
C HIS A 47 27.02 3.35 13.82
N GLN A 48 27.19 4.39 13.01
CA GLN A 48 26.36 4.67 11.83
C GLN A 48 26.33 3.49 10.81
N THR A 49 27.44 2.75 10.69
CA THR A 49 27.52 1.53 9.85
C THR A 49 26.62 0.40 10.34
N GLN A 50 26.42 0.27 11.66
CA GLN A 50 25.52 -0.75 12.22
C GLN A 50 24.05 -0.43 11.88
N LEU A 51 23.66 0.85 11.86
CA LEU A 51 22.32 1.26 11.40
C LEU A 51 22.09 0.89 9.93
N VAL A 52 23.10 1.01 9.07
CA VAL A 52 23.01 0.57 7.66
C VAL A 52 22.81 -0.95 7.58
N TYR A 53 23.54 -1.74 8.37
CA TYR A 53 23.31 -3.19 8.43
C TYR A 53 21.93 -3.55 8.96
N CYS A 54 21.41 -2.84 9.97
CA CYS A 54 20.04 -3.01 10.45
C CYS A 54 19.01 -2.70 9.35
N LEU A 55 19.21 -1.62 8.59
CA LEU A 55 18.35 -1.28 7.45
C LEU A 55 18.37 -2.39 6.38
N LEU A 56 19.55 -2.91 6.02
CA LEU A 56 19.67 -4.04 5.08
C LEU A 56 18.97 -5.30 5.59
N LEU A 57 19.14 -5.64 6.86
CA LEU A 57 18.47 -6.76 7.50
C LEU A 57 16.94 -6.61 7.44
N LEU A 58 16.41 -5.41 7.68
CA LEU A 58 14.98 -5.13 7.57
C LEU A 58 14.44 -5.34 6.15
N ILE A 59 15.24 -5.07 5.11
CA ILE A 59 14.85 -5.36 3.72
C ILE A 59 14.70 -6.87 3.54
N LEU A 60 15.68 -7.65 4.00
CA LEU A 60 15.67 -9.11 3.92
C LEU A 60 14.50 -9.72 4.69
N VAL A 61 14.26 -9.24 5.92
CA VAL A 61 13.10 -9.64 6.74
C VAL A 61 11.80 -9.31 6.00
N GLY A 62 11.70 -8.14 5.38
CA GLY A 62 10.53 -7.76 4.60
C GLY A 62 10.27 -8.64 3.38
N ILE A 63 11.34 -9.11 2.71
CA ILE A 63 11.23 -10.11 1.64
C ILE A 63 10.75 -11.44 2.22
N GLY A 64 11.31 -11.89 3.35
CA GLY A 64 10.92 -13.12 4.03
C GLY A 64 9.43 -13.13 4.45
N ILE A 65 8.94 -12.05 5.04
CA ILE A 65 7.52 -11.92 5.45
C ILE A 65 6.57 -12.10 4.27
N ASN A 66 6.96 -11.65 3.07
CA ASN A 66 6.15 -11.81 1.86
C ASN A 66 5.93 -13.27 1.48
N PHE A 67 6.89 -14.16 1.78
CA PHE A 67 6.77 -15.59 1.53
C PHE A 67 5.98 -16.32 2.63
N LEU A 68 6.02 -15.82 3.86
CA LEU A 68 5.31 -16.41 5.00
C LEU A 68 3.82 -16.03 5.05
N CYS A 69 3.47 -14.85 4.54
CA CYS A 69 2.08 -14.39 4.54
C CYS A 69 1.20 -15.32 3.68
N PRO A 70 0.00 -15.72 4.14
CA PRO A 70 -0.91 -16.52 3.34
C PRO A 70 -1.43 -15.72 2.13
N TRP A 71 -1.55 -16.38 0.98
CA TRP A 71 -2.15 -15.76 -0.20
C TRP A 71 -3.65 -15.53 0.01
N LYS A 72 -4.15 -14.42 -0.53
CA LYS A 72 -5.55 -14.00 -0.45
C LYS A 72 -6.40 -14.53 -1.61
N PHE A 73 -5.86 -14.43 -2.82
CA PHE A 73 -6.55 -14.87 -4.02
C PHE A 73 -5.55 -15.32 -5.09
N SER A 74 -6.03 -16.05 -6.08
CA SER A 74 -5.24 -16.47 -7.23
C SER A 74 -5.94 -16.15 -8.53
N ILE A 75 -5.15 -15.86 -9.56
CA ILE A 75 -5.60 -15.59 -10.92
C ILE A 75 -5.21 -16.74 -11.82
N SER A 76 -6.14 -17.18 -12.67
CA SER A 76 -5.95 -18.25 -13.64
C SER A 76 -6.53 -17.84 -14.99
N PRO A 77 -6.26 -18.59 -16.08
CA PRO A 77 -6.87 -18.34 -17.38
C PRO A 77 -8.40 -18.45 -17.38
N LYS A 78 -9.00 -19.20 -16.45
CA LYS A 78 -10.46 -19.40 -16.39
C LYS A 78 -11.18 -18.33 -15.55
N GLY A 79 -10.48 -17.68 -14.63
CA GLY A 79 -11.07 -16.77 -13.66
C GLY A 79 -10.20 -16.56 -12.44
N ILE A 80 -10.81 -16.03 -11.38
CA ILE A 80 -10.17 -15.77 -10.10
C ILE A 80 -10.69 -16.73 -9.02
N TYR A 81 -9.86 -17.04 -8.05
CA TYR A 81 -10.26 -17.80 -6.87
C TYR A 81 -9.90 -17.03 -5.59
N LEU A 82 -10.89 -16.84 -4.72
CA LEU A 82 -10.77 -16.13 -3.45
C LEU A 82 -10.65 -17.15 -2.33
N ARG A 83 -9.49 -17.21 -1.68
CA ARG A 83 -9.20 -18.24 -0.66
C ARG A 83 -10.15 -18.15 0.54
N ARG A 84 -10.38 -16.92 1.03
CA ARG A 84 -11.15 -16.67 2.26
C ARG A 84 -12.63 -17.06 2.12
N LEU A 85 -13.18 -16.92 0.92
CA LEU A 85 -14.57 -17.23 0.63
C LEU A 85 -14.75 -18.62 0.00
N ALA A 86 -13.65 -19.34 -0.26
CA ALA A 86 -13.64 -20.55 -1.09
C ALA A 86 -14.42 -20.39 -2.41
N LEU A 87 -14.37 -19.19 -3.01
CA LEU A 87 -15.20 -18.81 -4.15
C LEU A 87 -14.36 -18.71 -5.42
N PHE A 88 -14.74 -19.45 -6.46
CA PHE A 88 -14.25 -19.26 -7.82
C PHE A 88 -15.21 -18.36 -8.60
N VAL A 89 -14.68 -17.36 -9.29
CA VAL A 89 -15.44 -16.45 -10.16
C VAL A 89 -14.84 -16.51 -11.56
N PRO A 90 -15.57 -17.01 -12.57
CA PRO A 90 -15.09 -17.06 -13.94
C PRO A 90 -15.00 -15.65 -14.54
N TRP A 91 -14.18 -15.49 -15.58
CA TRP A 91 -14.04 -14.19 -16.24
C TRP A 91 -15.33 -13.67 -16.90
N THR A 92 -16.24 -14.57 -17.29
CA THR A 92 -17.55 -14.24 -17.87
C THR A 92 -18.41 -13.39 -16.93
N ASP A 93 -18.22 -13.56 -15.62
CA ASP A 93 -19.05 -12.91 -14.62
C ASP A 93 -18.45 -11.56 -14.19
N ILE A 94 -17.27 -11.20 -14.71
CA ILE A 94 -16.51 -10.00 -14.32
C ILE A 94 -16.60 -8.95 -15.42
N SER A 95 -17.25 -7.83 -15.09
CA SER A 95 -17.42 -6.69 -16.00
C SER A 95 -16.19 -5.78 -16.06
N GLY A 96 -15.39 -5.76 -14.99
CA GLY A 96 -14.18 -4.94 -14.90
C GLY A 96 -13.40 -5.18 -13.63
N VAL A 97 -12.13 -4.76 -13.63
CA VAL A 97 -11.27 -4.84 -12.44
C VAL A 97 -10.54 -3.53 -12.23
N SER A 98 -10.65 -2.95 -11.03
CA SER A 98 -9.92 -1.72 -10.69
C SER A 98 -9.01 -1.88 -9.49
N HIS A 99 -7.90 -1.17 -9.50
CA HIS A 99 -7.07 -0.95 -8.31
C HIS A 99 -7.32 0.47 -7.82
N VAL A 100 -7.86 0.58 -6.61
CA VAL A 100 -8.32 1.84 -6.01
C VAL A 100 -7.75 1.96 -4.60
N TRP A 101 -7.62 3.18 -4.11
CA TRP A 101 -7.15 3.43 -2.76
C TRP A 101 -8.34 3.91 -1.94
N ILE A 102 -8.71 3.13 -0.93
CA ILE A 102 -9.84 3.46 -0.06
C ILE A 102 -9.27 3.86 1.29
N ASN A 103 -9.46 5.13 1.62
CA ASN A 103 -9.11 5.68 2.92
C ASN A 103 -9.90 4.91 3.99
N LYS A 104 -9.16 4.33 4.92
CA LYS A 104 -9.71 3.75 6.15
C LYS A 104 -9.32 4.66 7.31
N ALA A 105 -10.30 5.40 7.78
CA ALA A 105 -10.37 6.02 9.08
C ALA A 105 -11.10 5.02 9.97
N SER A 106 -10.40 4.41 10.92
CA SER A 106 -11.05 3.71 12.01
C SER A 106 -10.76 4.45 13.29
N ASN A 107 -11.83 4.87 13.99
CA ASN A 107 -11.74 5.20 15.40
C ASN A 107 -11.38 3.89 16.11
N PHE A 108 -10.12 3.77 16.52
CA PHE A 108 -9.80 2.88 17.63
C PHE A 108 -9.82 3.76 18.87
N SER A 109 -10.26 3.19 19.98
CA SER A 109 -10.03 3.68 21.34
C SER A 109 -8.56 3.96 21.70
N SER A 110 -7.63 3.93 20.72
CA SER A 110 -6.17 4.06 20.88
C SER A 110 -5.48 4.93 19.81
N GLY A 111 -6.21 5.74 19.01
CA GLY A 111 -5.61 6.76 18.14
C GLY A 111 -6.15 6.85 16.70
N ILE A 112 -5.82 7.96 16.03
CA ILE A 112 -6.23 8.27 14.65
C ILE A 112 -5.27 7.59 13.66
N ASN A 113 -5.67 6.43 13.12
CA ASN A 113 -4.93 5.76 12.05
C ASN A 113 -5.56 6.07 10.69
N PHE A 114 -4.89 6.93 9.93
CA PHE A 114 -5.21 7.19 8.53
C PHE A 114 -4.36 6.31 7.62
N TYR A 115 -4.98 5.31 7.00
CA TYR A 115 -4.31 4.45 6.02
C TYR A 115 -5.14 4.29 4.76
N ASN A 116 -4.48 4.43 3.62
CA ASN A 116 -5.08 4.22 2.31
C ASN A 116 -4.93 2.76 1.94
N ASN A 117 -6.00 1.98 2.12
CA ASN A 117 -5.99 0.59 1.70
C ASN A 117 -5.92 0.52 0.18
N LYS A 118 -4.87 -0.10 -0.34
CA LYS A 118 -4.73 -0.42 -1.75
C LYS A 118 -5.60 -1.64 -2.06
N CYS A 119 -6.74 -1.41 -2.70
CA CYS A 119 -7.78 -2.40 -2.91
C CYS A 119 -7.83 -2.82 -4.38
N LEU A 120 -8.04 -4.12 -4.62
CA LEU A 120 -8.40 -4.64 -5.92
C LEU A 120 -9.88 -4.95 -5.92
N VAL A 121 -10.64 -4.34 -6.82
CA VAL A 121 -12.10 -4.47 -6.90
C VAL A 121 -12.45 -5.21 -8.18
N PHE A 122 -13.19 -6.30 -8.04
CA PHE A 122 -13.77 -7.07 -9.14
C PHE A 122 -15.25 -6.70 -9.26
N TYR A 123 -15.61 -6.00 -10.32
CA TYR A 123 -17.01 -5.70 -10.63
C TYR A 123 -17.63 -6.90 -11.33
N ARG A 124 -18.82 -7.30 -10.88
CA ARG A 124 -19.55 -8.43 -11.44
C ARG A 124 -20.81 -7.94 -12.15
N HIS A 125 -21.28 -8.69 -13.15
CA HIS A 125 -22.47 -8.32 -13.92
C HIS A 125 -23.74 -8.38 -13.05
N ASP A 126 -24.01 -9.53 -12.42
CA ASP A 126 -25.29 -9.78 -11.73
C ASP A 126 -25.18 -9.79 -10.21
N TYR A 127 -23.99 -9.49 -9.67
CA TYR A 127 -23.70 -9.60 -8.24
C TYR A 127 -22.92 -8.40 -7.71
N LYS A 128 -22.98 -8.19 -6.39
CA LYS A 128 -22.20 -7.14 -5.71
C LYS A 128 -20.71 -7.22 -6.05
N PRO A 129 -19.98 -6.11 -6.21
CA PRO A 129 -18.55 -6.16 -6.44
C PRO A 129 -17.79 -6.81 -5.28
N ILE A 130 -16.60 -7.34 -5.55
CA ILE A 130 -15.72 -7.92 -4.54
C ILE A 130 -14.50 -7.02 -4.36
N CYS A 131 -14.27 -6.54 -3.15
CA CYS A 131 -13.14 -5.67 -2.81
C CYS A 131 -12.12 -6.44 -1.96
N VAL A 132 -10.95 -6.73 -2.55
CA VAL A 132 -9.84 -7.39 -1.87
C VAL A 132 -8.85 -6.35 -1.37
N TYR A 133 -8.69 -6.27 -0.06
CA TYR A 133 -7.86 -5.26 0.59
C TYR A 133 -6.38 -5.59 0.56
N ASN A 134 -5.55 -4.54 0.53
CA ASN A 134 -4.09 -4.59 0.66
C ASN A 134 -3.46 -5.50 -0.40
N ILE A 135 -3.77 -5.24 -1.66
CA ILE A 135 -3.27 -5.98 -2.83
C ILE A 135 -2.36 -5.08 -3.68
N SER A 136 -1.31 -5.70 -4.22
CA SER A 136 -0.36 -5.04 -5.13
C SER A 136 -1.01 -4.67 -6.46
N LEU A 137 -0.58 -3.55 -7.05
CA LEU A 137 -0.93 -3.15 -8.41
C LEU A 137 -0.60 -4.22 -9.45
N LEU A 138 0.44 -5.04 -9.20
CA LEU A 138 0.84 -6.16 -10.08
C LEU A 138 -0.32 -7.11 -10.39
N ALA A 139 -1.34 -7.16 -9.53
CA ALA A 139 -2.56 -7.91 -9.79
C ALA A 139 -3.30 -7.44 -11.05
N LEU A 140 -3.37 -6.13 -11.33
CA LEU A 140 -4.00 -5.64 -12.57
C LEU A 140 -3.25 -6.09 -13.82
N PHE A 141 -1.91 -6.09 -13.76
CA PHE A 141 -1.09 -6.59 -14.86
C PHE A 141 -1.32 -8.09 -15.07
N ALA A 142 -1.42 -8.87 -14.00
CA ALA A 142 -1.75 -10.28 -14.10
C ALA A 142 -3.17 -10.51 -14.65
N VAL A 143 -4.18 -9.73 -14.21
CA VAL A 143 -5.53 -9.78 -14.80
C VAL A 143 -5.46 -9.54 -16.31
N LYS A 144 -4.76 -8.49 -16.75
CA LYS A 144 -4.60 -8.18 -18.19
C LYS A 144 -3.84 -9.25 -18.97
N LEU A 145 -2.89 -9.93 -18.33
CA LEU A 145 -2.15 -11.03 -18.93
C LEU A 145 -3.03 -12.27 -19.15
N PHE A 146 -3.94 -12.58 -18.22
CA PHE A 146 -4.84 -13.73 -18.34
C PHE A 146 -6.12 -13.44 -19.13
N ASN A 147 -6.59 -12.19 -19.11
CA ASN A 147 -7.73 -11.73 -19.89
C ASN A 147 -7.51 -10.28 -20.34
N SER A 148 -7.04 -10.12 -21.58
CA SER A 148 -6.71 -8.83 -22.18
C SER A 148 -7.93 -7.94 -22.45
N GLN A 149 -9.12 -8.52 -22.54
CA GLN A 149 -10.36 -7.80 -22.87
C GLN A 149 -10.99 -7.11 -21.66
N ILE A 150 -10.71 -7.57 -20.44
CA ILE A 150 -11.28 -6.99 -19.21
C ILE A 150 -10.93 -5.52 -19.07
N LYS A 151 -11.92 -4.68 -18.79
CA LYS A 151 -11.70 -3.25 -18.54
C LYS A 151 -10.97 -3.05 -17.22
N THR A 152 -9.90 -2.26 -17.25
CA THR A 152 -9.08 -1.98 -16.06
C THR A 152 -8.68 -0.52 -15.98
N ASN A 153 -8.39 -0.02 -14.78
CA ASN A 153 -7.87 1.34 -14.55
C ASN A 153 -6.33 1.39 -14.47
N ILE A 154 -5.66 0.48 -15.17
CA ILE A 154 -4.21 0.22 -15.05
C ILE A 154 -3.35 1.48 -15.19
N LEU A 155 -3.68 2.39 -16.11
CA LEU A 155 -2.95 3.65 -16.30
C LEU A 155 -3.04 4.54 -15.05
N SER A 156 -4.26 4.85 -14.61
CA SER A 156 -4.48 5.70 -13.42
C SER A 156 -3.89 5.09 -12.14
N ALA A 157 -4.03 3.77 -11.97
CA ALA A 157 -3.52 3.07 -10.80
C ALA A 157 -1.98 2.96 -10.80
N SER A 158 -1.38 2.82 -11.99
CA SER A 158 0.07 2.86 -12.18
C SER A 158 0.63 4.24 -11.91
N PHE A 159 -0.01 5.30 -12.42
CA PHE A 159 0.38 6.67 -12.14
C PHE A 159 0.34 6.98 -10.63
N ALA A 160 -0.78 6.66 -9.96
CA ALA A 160 -0.90 6.83 -8.52
C ALA A 160 0.19 6.07 -7.75
N THR A 161 0.45 4.82 -8.11
CA THR A 161 1.48 4.00 -7.48
C THR A 161 2.88 4.55 -7.73
N GLY A 162 3.15 5.04 -8.94
CA GLY A 162 4.41 5.69 -9.33
C GLY A 162 4.67 6.94 -8.50
N VAL A 163 3.68 7.84 -8.38
CA VAL A 163 3.77 9.03 -7.50
C VAL A 163 4.05 8.62 -6.06
N ASN A 164 3.37 7.59 -5.54
CA ASN A 164 3.62 7.11 -4.19
C ASN A 164 5.05 6.55 -3.98
N ILE A 165 5.58 5.80 -4.95
CA ILE A 165 6.95 5.27 -4.89
C ILE A 165 7.95 6.41 -4.98
N LEU A 166 7.76 7.33 -5.93
CA LEU A 166 8.64 8.47 -6.15
C LEU A 166 8.73 9.35 -4.90
N LEU A 167 7.59 9.74 -4.31
CA LEU A 167 7.57 10.56 -3.09
C LEU A 167 8.23 9.87 -1.89
N ASN A 168 8.05 8.55 -1.74
CA ASN A 168 8.71 7.80 -0.69
C ASN A 168 10.23 7.71 -0.93
N ALA A 169 10.64 7.45 -2.17
CA ALA A 169 12.05 7.35 -2.55
C ALA A 169 12.77 8.70 -2.40
N LEU A 170 12.13 9.81 -2.75
CA LEU A 170 12.68 11.16 -2.57
C LEU A 170 12.92 11.48 -1.08
N ILE A 171 11.98 11.11 -0.20
CA ILE A 171 12.18 11.28 1.25
C ILE A 171 13.38 10.45 1.72
N PHE A 172 13.46 9.17 1.34
CA PHE A 172 14.59 8.33 1.74
C PHE A 172 15.92 8.84 1.19
N PHE A 173 15.95 9.25 -0.08
CA PHE A 173 17.12 9.84 -0.71
C PHE A 173 17.55 11.10 0.04
N TYR A 174 16.61 11.97 0.38
CA TYR A 174 16.89 13.17 1.15
C TYR A 174 17.46 12.83 2.53
N LEU A 175 16.77 11.97 3.29
CA LEU A 175 17.20 11.50 4.62
C LEU A 175 18.48 10.66 4.61
N TYR A 176 18.97 10.21 3.47
CA TYR A 176 20.21 9.45 3.39
C TYR A 176 21.40 10.36 3.04
N PHE A 177 21.23 11.25 2.06
CA PHE A 177 22.31 12.08 1.54
C PHE A 177 22.40 13.48 2.16
N PHE A 178 21.29 14.04 2.62
CA PHE A 178 21.22 15.40 3.14
C PHE A 178 20.87 15.41 4.63
N GLU A 179 21.48 16.32 5.37
CA GLU A 179 21.13 16.55 6.77
C GLU A 179 19.75 17.20 6.87
N LEU A 180 18.92 16.74 7.82
CA LEU A 180 17.61 17.37 8.10
C LEU A 180 17.73 18.88 8.41
N ARG A 181 18.86 19.32 8.99
CA ARG A 181 19.16 20.73 9.24
C ARG A 181 19.22 21.57 7.96
N ASN A 182 19.54 20.96 6.82
CA ASN A 182 19.63 21.63 5.53
C ASN A 182 18.27 21.69 4.79
N LEU A 183 17.20 21.18 5.41
CA LEU A 183 15.86 21.22 4.85
C LEU A 183 15.31 22.64 4.94
N SER A 184 15.23 23.33 3.81
CA SER A 184 14.57 24.64 3.77
C SER A 184 13.08 24.50 4.08
N PHE A 185 12.53 25.51 4.74
CA PHE A 185 11.10 25.54 5.07
C PHE A 185 10.22 25.42 3.82
N SER A 186 10.61 26.03 2.71
CA SER A 186 9.89 25.94 1.44
C SER A 186 9.86 24.50 0.89
N LEU A 187 10.99 23.78 0.96
CA LEU A 187 11.06 22.38 0.53
C LEU A 187 10.23 21.48 1.45
N PHE A 188 10.25 21.74 2.75
CA PHE A 188 9.39 21.06 3.72
C PHE A 188 7.90 21.23 3.39
N LEU A 189 7.45 22.47 3.17
CA LEU A 189 6.06 22.76 2.80
C LEU A 189 5.66 22.07 1.48
N LEU A 190 6.57 22.04 0.50
CA LEU A 190 6.35 21.31 -0.75
C LEU A 190 6.13 19.82 -0.50
N PHE A 191 6.97 19.18 0.33
CA PHE A 191 6.76 17.78 0.70
C PHE A 191 5.43 17.56 1.41
N CYS A 192 5.05 18.42 2.35
CA CYS A 192 3.75 18.36 3.02
C CYS A 192 2.59 18.43 2.01
N LEU A 193 2.64 19.37 1.07
CA LEU A 193 1.63 19.53 0.03
C LEU A 193 1.55 18.30 -0.88
N LEU A 194 2.68 17.77 -1.34
CA LEU A 194 2.72 16.58 -2.19
C LEU A 194 2.16 15.34 -1.47
N TYR A 195 2.47 15.17 -0.18
CA TYR A 195 1.90 14.10 0.62
C TYR A 195 0.41 14.29 0.87
N PHE A 196 -0.06 15.52 1.05
CA PHE A 196 -1.50 15.81 1.14
C PHE A 196 -2.23 15.40 -0.15
N ILE A 197 -1.72 15.77 -1.32
CA ILE A 197 -2.26 15.34 -2.62
C ILE A 197 -2.29 13.81 -2.72
N LYS A 198 -1.19 13.16 -2.36
CA LYS A 198 -1.06 11.69 -2.39
C LYS A 198 -2.05 10.98 -1.45
N ILE A 199 -2.27 11.51 -0.26
CA ILE A 199 -3.08 10.86 0.78
C ILE A 199 -4.58 11.12 0.57
N PHE A 200 -4.96 12.29 0.05
CA PHE A 200 -6.36 12.67 -0.08
C PHE A 200 -6.84 12.72 -1.52
N ILE A 201 -6.21 13.57 -2.35
CA ILE A 201 -6.72 13.89 -3.68
C ILE A 201 -6.66 12.66 -4.61
N ILE A 202 -5.54 11.93 -4.63
CA ILE A 202 -5.38 10.76 -5.49
C ILE A 202 -6.43 9.66 -5.18
N PRO A 203 -6.59 9.21 -3.91
CA PRO A 203 -7.64 8.27 -3.55
C PRO A 203 -9.05 8.71 -3.93
N LEU A 204 -9.41 9.97 -3.61
CA LEU A 204 -10.73 10.52 -3.92
C LEU A 204 -11.02 10.46 -5.42
N TRP A 205 -10.06 10.88 -6.24
CA TRP A 205 -10.19 10.86 -7.69
C TRP A 205 -10.30 9.43 -8.24
N LEU A 206 -9.49 8.50 -7.74
CA LEU A 206 -9.54 7.10 -8.17
C LEU A 206 -10.91 6.47 -7.89
N VAL A 207 -11.43 6.66 -6.68
CA VAL A 207 -12.74 6.12 -6.27
C VAL A 207 -13.86 6.78 -7.08
N TYR A 208 -13.86 8.11 -7.19
CA TYR A 208 -14.84 8.84 -7.99
C TYR A 208 -14.88 8.33 -9.43
N SER A 209 -13.71 8.24 -10.09
CA SER A 209 -13.61 7.77 -11.47
C SER A 209 -14.12 6.34 -11.67
N GLN A 210 -13.93 5.44 -10.70
CA GLN A 210 -14.45 4.08 -10.81
C GLN A 210 -15.95 4.00 -10.52
N ASN A 211 -16.43 4.76 -9.54
CA ASN A 211 -17.87 4.82 -9.23
C ASN A 211 -18.68 5.37 -10.40
N SER A 212 -18.17 6.37 -11.12
CA SER A 212 -18.83 6.88 -12.34
C SER A 212 -18.93 5.83 -13.45
N LYS A 213 -18.06 4.81 -13.46
CA LYS A 213 -18.03 3.77 -14.51
C LYS A 213 -18.83 2.53 -14.15
N TYR A 214 -18.79 2.12 -12.89
CA TYR A 214 -19.35 0.85 -12.46
C TYR A 214 -20.53 0.99 -11.49
N GLY A 215 -20.84 2.21 -11.03
CA GLY A 215 -21.87 2.47 -10.02
C GLY A 215 -21.28 2.85 -8.65
N PRO A 216 -22.06 3.50 -7.78
CA PRO A 216 -21.60 4.07 -6.51
C PRO A 216 -21.36 3.02 -5.41
N TYR A 217 -20.55 2.01 -5.68
CA TYR A 217 -20.28 0.91 -4.76
C TYR A 217 -19.18 1.21 -3.75
N LEU A 218 -18.24 2.10 -4.08
CA LEU A 218 -17.06 2.36 -3.26
C LEU A 218 -17.20 3.65 -2.48
N VAL A 219 -16.92 3.61 -1.18
CA VAL A 219 -17.04 4.75 -0.28
C VAL A 219 -15.83 4.79 0.65
N HIS A 220 -15.22 5.98 0.77
CA HIS A 220 -14.20 6.23 1.78
C HIS A 220 -14.84 6.17 3.17
N SER A 221 -14.21 5.50 4.13
CA SER A 221 -14.72 5.56 5.50
C SER A 221 -14.60 6.98 6.05
N SER A 222 -15.60 7.42 6.78
CA SER A 222 -15.59 8.68 7.51
C SER A 222 -15.31 8.43 8.99
N PHE A 223 -15.08 9.50 9.75
CA PHE A 223 -14.96 9.41 11.22
C PHE A 223 -16.21 8.84 11.90
N LEU A 224 -17.38 8.91 11.24
CA LEU A 224 -18.67 8.49 11.77
C LEU A 224 -19.09 7.10 11.29
N LYS A 225 -18.65 6.67 10.09
CA LYS A 225 -19.04 5.39 9.51
C LYS A 225 -17.85 4.61 8.96
N ARG A 226 -17.69 3.39 9.48
CA ARG A 226 -16.63 2.46 9.12
C ARG A 226 -17.11 1.57 7.97
N ASN A 227 -16.51 1.75 6.78
CA ASN A 227 -16.70 0.90 5.60
C ASN A 227 -18.14 0.83 5.04
N ASP A 228 -18.68 1.95 4.56
CA ASP A 228 -19.98 2.02 3.86
C ASP A 228 -19.96 1.53 2.40
N SER A 229 -18.86 0.94 1.93
CA SER A 229 -18.83 0.45 0.54
C SER A 229 -19.76 -0.77 0.40
N ASP A 230 -20.69 -0.70 -0.55
CA ASP A 230 -21.63 -1.79 -0.87
C ASP A 230 -20.97 -2.87 -1.73
N VAL A 231 -20.01 -3.56 -1.12
CA VAL A 231 -19.16 -4.59 -1.75
C VAL A 231 -18.91 -5.75 -0.79
N ILE A 232 -18.52 -6.89 -1.34
CA ILE A 232 -18.02 -8.02 -0.54
C ILE A 232 -16.56 -7.75 -0.16
N HIS A 233 -16.31 -7.64 1.14
CA HIS A 233 -15.02 -7.25 1.71
C HIS A 233 -14.11 -8.46 2.00
N VAL A 234 -12.89 -8.50 1.42
CA VAL A 234 -11.95 -9.65 1.51
C VAL A 234 -10.56 -9.30 2.05
#